data_AF-A0AAJ6J1G5-F1
#
_entry.id   AF-A0AAJ6J1G5-F1
#
_cell.length_a   1.000
_cell.length_b   1.000
_cell.length_c   1.000
_cell.angle_alpha   90.00
_cell.angle_beta   90.00
_cell.angle_gamma   90.00
#
_symmetry.space_group_name_H-M   'P 1'
#
loop_
_entity.id
_entity.type
_entity.pdbx_description
1 polymer ?
#
loop_
_entity_poly.entity_id
_entity_poly.type
_entity_poly.pdbx_seq_one_letter_code
_entity_poly.pdbx_strand_id
1 'polypeptide(L)'
;MSTPPPTLQQSSTATYNSAIQSLEGAQGKLVLLAQEVQGEKATLATSYQGEDGQMFQQVLDQWLRGEEYIHRKCQDLIDALTTTMKASGKAQGGNVHLVMNETNHPVYNALMG
;
A
#
# COMPACT_ATOMS: atom_id res chain seq x y z
N MET A 1 -14.33 -32.40 9.71
CA MET A 1 -14.50 -31.02 9.19
C MET A 1 -13.15 -30.31 9.34
N SER A 2 -12.58 -29.83 8.24
CA SER A 2 -11.22 -29.27 8.22
C SER A 2 -11.22 -27.85 8.74
N THR A 3 -10.33 -27.56 9.69
CA THR A 3 -9.96 -26.19 10.04
C THR A 3 -9.51 -25.44 8.77
N PRO A 4 -9.79 -24.13 8.64
CA PRO A 4 -9.19 -23.33 7.57
C PRO A 4 -7.67 -23.47 7.70
N PRO A 5 -6.95 -23.82 6.62
CA PRO A 5 -5.53 -24.12 6.74
C PRO A 5 -4.75 -22.84 7.09
N PRO A 6 -3.71 -22.93 7.94
CA PRO A 6 -2.83 -21.80 8.30
C PRO A 6 -2.16 -21.14 7.08
N THR A 7 -2.22 -21.79 5.92
CA THR A 7 -1.74 -21.29 4.63
C THR A 7 -2.50 -20.07 4.12
N LEU A 8 -3.79 -19.91 4.44
CA LEU A 8 -4.59 -18.75 4.00
C LEU A 8 -4.19 -17.45 4.74
N GLN A 9 -3.86 -17.55 6.03
CA GLN A 9 -3.40 -16.43 6.86
C GLN A 9 -2.01 -15.95 6.43
N GLN A 10 -1.09 -16.90 6.20
CA GLN A 10 0.23 -16.60 5.65
C GLN A 10 0.14 -16.01 4.24
N SER A 11 -0.70 -16.58 3.36
CA SER A 11 -0.88 -16.09 2.00
C SER A 11 -1.45 -14.67 1.96
N SER A 12 -2.47 -14.37 2.76
CA SER A 12 -3.07 -13.03 2.80
C SER A 12 -2.07 -11.99 3.30
N THR A 13 -1.35 -12.30 4.39
CA THR A 13 -0.32 -11.40 4.95
C THR A 13 0.82 -11.17 3.95
N ALA A 14 1.26 -12.21 3.25
CA ALA A 14 2.28 -12.10 2.21
C ALA A 14 1.81 -11.20 1.05
N THR A 15 0.54 -11.31 0.62
CA THR A 15 -0.04 -10.45 -0.40
C THR A 15 -0.09 -8.99 0.04
N TYR A 16 -0.53 -8.70 1.27
CA TYR A 16 -0.53 -7.33 1.80
C TYR A 16 0.88 -6.74 1.86
N ASN A 17 1.85 -7.49 2.38
CA ASN A 17 3.24 -7.04 2.46
C ASN A 17 3.84 -6.77 1.07
N SER A 18 3.57 -7.63 0.09
CA SER A 18 4.04 -7.43 -1.28
C SER A 18 3.44 -6.17 -1.92
N ALA A 19 2.14 -5.93 -1.71
CA ALA A 19 1.48 -4.72 -2.20
C ALA A 19 2.04 -3.45 -1.54
N ILE A 20 2.27 -3.46 -0.22
CA ILE A 20 2.89 -2.35 0.51
C ILE A 20 4.29 -2.06 -0.03
N GLN A 21 5.14 -3.08 -0.16
CA GLN A 21 6.50 -2.91 -0.70
C GLN A 21 6.50 -2.35 -2.13
N SER A 22 5.55 -2.77 -2.97
CA SER A 22 5.41 -2.23 -4.31
C SER A 22 5.03 -0.75 -4.30
N LEU A 23 4.15 -0.33 -3.38
CA LEU A 23 3.74 1.07 -3.24
C LEU A 23 4.88 1.93 -2.69
N GLU A 24 5.62 1.44 -1.68
CA GLU A 24 6.82 2.11 -1.15
C GLU A 24 7.90 2.26 -2.23
N GLY A 25 8.13 1.21 -3.04
CA GLY A 25 9.06 1.27 -4.16
C GLY A 25 8.63 2.25 -5.25
N ALA A 26 7.33 2.33 -5.56
CA ALA A 26 6.80 3.31 -6.50
C ALA A 26 6.95 4.74 -5.97
N GLN A 27 6.69 4.95 -4.67
CA GLN A 27 6.86 6.23 -3.98
C GLN A 27 8.31 6.73 -4.07
N GLY A 28 9.29 5.86 -3.77
CA GLY A 28 10.71 6.20 -3.88
C GLY A 28 11.11 6.62 -5.29
N LYS A 29 10.58 5.96 -6.32
CA LYS A 29 10.83 6.34 -7.72
C LYS A 29 10.22 7.68 -8.11
N LEU A 30 9.01 7.98 -7.61
CA LEU A 30 8.35 9.27 -7.85
C LEU A 30 9.15 10.42 -7.26
N VAL A 31 9.66 10.26 -6.04
CA VAL A 31 10.52 11.28 -5.40
C VAL A 31 11.79 11.54 -6.22
N LEU A 32 12.43 10.49 -6.76
CA LEU A 32 13.61 10.66 -7.60
C LEU A 32 13.28 11.41 -8.90
N LEU A 33 12.20 11.04 -9.59
CA LEU A 33 11.74 11.74 -10.79
C LEU A 33 11.40 13.21 -10.48
N ALA A 34 10.81 13.50 -9.33
CA ALA A 34 10.50 14.85 -8.91
C ALA A 34 11.77 15.71 -8.74
N GLN A 35 12.82 15.14 -8.16
CA GLN A 35 14.11 15.82 -8.03
C GLN A 35 14.76 16.09 -9.39
N GLU A 36 14.68 15.13 -10.32
CA GLU A 36 15.18 15.30 -11.70
C GLU A 36 14.44 16.44 -12.42
N VAL A 37 13.11 16.44 -12.36
CA VAL A 37 12.28 17.50 -12.96
C VAL A 37 12.55 18.87 -12.32
N GLN A 38 12.76 18.93 -11.00
CA GLN A 38 13.15 20.16 -10.31
C GLN A 38 14.51 20.68 -10.80
N GLY A 39 15.46 19.76 -11.03
CA GLY A 39 16.77 20.07 -11.60
C GLY A 39 16.66 20.63 -13.02
N GLU A 40 15.90 19.95 -13.89
CA GLU A 40 15.64 20.42 -15.26
C GLU A 40 14.94 21.78 -15.26
N LYS A 41 13.98 22.01 -14.35
CA LYS A 41 13.34 23.32 -14.18
C LYS A 41 14.36 24.41 -13.88
N ALA A 42 15.31 24.18 -12.98
CA ALA A 42 16.33 25.16 -12.63
C ALA A 42 17.30 25.45 -13.80
N THR A 43 17.69 24.41 -14.54
CA THR A 43 18.50 24.56 -15.75
C THR A 43 17.75 25.35 -16.82
N LEU A 44 16.50 24.98 -17.12
CA LEU A 44 15.67 25.69 -18.10
C LEU A 44 15.37 27.12 -17.70
N ALA A 45 15.11 27.40 -16.41
CA ALA A 45 14.90 28.77 -15.92
C ALA A 45 16.10 29.68 -16.22
N THR A 46 17.30 29.11 -16.28
CA THR A 46 18.53 29.85 -16.58
C THR A 46 18.71 30.06 -18.09
N SER A 47 18.33 29.06 -18.90
CA SER A 47 18.55 29.04 -20.35
C SER A 47 17.41 29.66 -21.19
N TYR A 48 16.17 29.53 -20.73
CA TYR A 48 14.96 30.01 -21.40
C TYR A 48 14.38 31.19 -20.63
N GLN A 49 14.60 32.39 -21.15
CA GLN A 49 13.97 33.62 -20.67
C GLN A 49 12.85 34.04 -21.62
N GLY A 50 11.88 34.80 -21.09
CA GLY A 50 10.72 35.27 -21.87
C GLY A 50 9.46 34.42 -21.68
N GLU A 51 8.44 34.68 -22.50
CA GLU A 51 7.10 34.09 -22.40
C GLU A 51 7.12 32.55 -22.47
N ASP A 52 7.90 31.99 -23.41
CA ASP A 52 8.04 30.54 -23.57
C ASP A 52 8.64 29.87 -22.33
N GLY A 53 9.64 30.51 -21.71
CA GLY A 53 10.24 30.02 -20.46
C GLY A 53 9.23 30.01 -19.31
N GLN A 54 8.36 31.02 -19.24
CA GLN A 54 7.29 31.08 -18.24
C GLN A 54 6.23 30.00 -18.46
N MET A 55 5.80 29.79 -19.71
CA MET A 55 4.85 28.71 -20.04
C MET A 55 5.42 27.33 -19.70
N PHE A 56 6.70 27.09 -20.00
CA PHE A 56 7.34 25.82 -19.67
C PHE A 56 7.46 25.61 -18.15
N GLN A 57 7.79 26.66 -17.39
CA GLN A 57 7.78 26.59 -15.93
C GLN A 57 6.40 26.25 -15.37
N GLN A 58 5.32 26.80 -15.93
CA GLN A 58 3.96 26.48 -15.51
C GLN A 58 3.61 25.01 -15.73
N VAL A 59 4.06 24.41 -16.84
CA VAL A 59 3.88 22.98 -17.11
C VAL A 59 4.62 22.13 -16.10
N LEU A 60 5.89 22.46 -15.81
CA LEU A 60 6.68 21.76 -14.80
C LEU A 60 6.06 21.88 -13.40
N ASP A 61 5.54 23.06 -13.05
CA ASP A 61 4.83 23.27 -11.79
C ASP A 61 3.53 22.47 -11.70
N GLN A 62 2.81 22.32 -12.81
CA GLN A 62 1.62 21.47 -12.85
C GLN A 62 1.97 19.99 -12.71
N TRP A 63 3.08 19.55 -13.33
CA TRP A 63 3.57 18.19 -13.18
C TRP A 63 3.98 17.90 -11.73
N LEU A 64 4.72 18.81 -11.08
CA LEU A 64 5.13 18.67 -9.67
C LEU A 64 3.92 18.57 -8.73
N ARG A 65 2.86 19.36 -8.94
CA ARG A 65 1.61 19.23 -8.20
C ARG A 65 0.91 17.87 -8.41
N GLY A 66 0.99 17.34 -9.62
CA GLY A 66 0.47 16.01 -9.95
C GLY A 66 1.23 14.89 -9.23
N GLU A 67 2.54 15.02 -9.15
CA GLU A 67 3.41 14.10 -8.40
C GLU A 67 3.05 14.08 -6.91
N GLU A 68 2.93 15.25 -6.26
CA GLU A 68 2.54 15.36 -4.85
C GLU A 68 1.18 14.68 -4.59
N TYR A 69 0.23 14.81 -5.52
CA TYR A 69 -1.07 14.16 -5.43
C TYR A 69 -0.94 12.63 -5.49
N ILE A 70 -0.18 12.08 -6.45
CA ILE A 70 0.04 10.64 -6.59
C ILE A 70 0.76 10.09 -5.37
N HIS A 71 1.81 10.78 -4.91
CA HIS A 71 2.55 10.43 -3.70
C HIS A 71 1.62 10.31 -2.49
N ARG A 72 0.72 11.29 -2.30
CA ARG A 72 -0.28 11.24 -1.24
C ARG A 72 -1.25 10.08 -1.38
N LYS A 73 -1.65 9.74 -2.61
CA LYS A 73 -2.51 8.57 -2.87
C LYS A 73 -1.82 7.24 -2.60
N CYS A 74 -0.53 7.11 -2.88
CA CYS A 74 0.25 5.94 -2.49
C CYS A 74 0.29 5.81 -0.96
N GLN A 75 0.50 6.91 -0.23
CA GLN A 75 0.47 6.90 1.23
C GLN A 75 -0.90 6.49 1.79
N ASP A 76 -1.98 7.08 1.28
CA ASP A 76 -3.36 6.74 1.68
C ASP A 76 -3.63 5.23 1.49
N LEU A 77 -3.15 4.65 0.38
CA LEU A 77 -3.28 3.22 0.09
C LEU A 77 -2.43 2.33 1.01
N ILE A 78 -1.20 2.72 1.32
CA ILE A 78 -0.34 2.01 2.28
C ILE A 78 -1.02 1.97 3.66
N ASP A 79 -1.56 3.10 4.11
CA ASP A 79 -2.25 3.20 5.40
C ASP A 79 -3.53 2.36 5.43
N ALA A 80 -4.30 2.36 4.33
CA ALA A 80 -5.50 1.55 4.18
C ALA A 80 -5.17 0.05 4.17
N LEU A 81 -4.15 -0.38 3.42
CA LEU A 81 -3.69 -1.77 3.37
C LEU A 81 -3.17 -2.23 4.73
N THR A 82 -2.41 -1.38 5.43
CA THR A 82 -1.89 -1.68 6.77
C THR A 82 -3.02 -1.84 7.79
N THR A 83 -4.00 -0.94 7.77
CA THR A 83 -5.20 -1.03 8.61
C THR A 83 -6.00 -2.30 8.30
N THR A 84 -6.19 -2.60 7.02
CA THR A 84 -6.94 -3.80 6.58
C THR A 84 -6.23 -5.08 6.98
N MET A 85 -4.91 -5.14 6.84
CA MET A 85 -4.10 -6.27 7.29
C MET A 85 -4.26 -6.52 8.80
N LYS A 86 -4.20 -5.46 9.62
CA LYS A 86 -4.41 -5.57 11.07
C LYS A 86 -5.83 -6.03 11.42
N ALA A 87 -6.84 -5.50 10.75
CA ALA A 87 -8.23 -5.91 10.94
C ALA A 87 -8.46 -7.38 10.54
N SER A 88 -7.91 -7.79 9.40
CA SER A 88 -7.96 -9.18 8.92
C SER A 88 -7.29 -10.13 9.90
N GLY A 89 -6.11 -9.79 10.43
CA GLY A 89 -5.44 -10.58 11.46
C GLY A 89 -6.27 -10.75 12.74
N LYS A 90 -6.96 -9.69 13.20
CA LYS A 90 -7.84 -9.76 14.38
C LYS A 90 -9.07 -10.64 14.14
N ALA A 91 -9.75 -10.47 13.02
CA ALA A 91 -10.93 -11.25 12.67
C ALA A 91 -10.58 -12.75 12.50
N GLN A 92 -9.46 -13.04 11.84
CA GLN A 92 -8.98 -14.40 11.65
C GLN A 92 -8.56 -15.05 12.98
N GLY A 93 -7.86 -14.32 13.87
CA GLY A 93 -7.50 -14.83 15.20
C GLY A 93 -8.71 -15.13 16.09
N GLY A 94 -9.74 -14.27 16.05
CA GLY A 94 -11.00 -14.50 16.74
C GLY A 94 -11.74 -15.74 16.22
N ASN A 95 -11.77 -15.93 14.91
CA ASN A 95 -12.40 -17.10 14.28
C ASN A 95 -11.64 -18.40 14.59
N VAL A 96 -10.30 -18.39 14.61
CA VAL A 96 -9.51 -19.57 15.02
C VAL A 96 -9.81 -19.97 16.46
N HIS A 97 -9.93 -19.00 17.38
CA HIS A 97 -10.25 -19.28 18.78
C HIS A 97 -11.67 -19.85 18.94
N LEU A 98 -12.66 -19.30 18.22
CA LEU A 98 -14.04 -19.80 18.22
C LEU A 98 -14.12 -21.23 17.66
N VAL A 99 -13.48 -21.49 16.53
CA VAL A 99 -13.43 -22.84 15.92
C VAL A 99 -12.76 -23.83 16.87
N MET A 100 -11.60 -23.47 17.45
CA MET A 100 -10.91 -24.35 18.42
C MET A 100 -11.76 -24.64 19.66
N ASN A 101 -12.54 -23.68 20.14
CA ASN A 101 -13.44 -23.87 21.27
C ASN A 101 -14.64 -24.78 20.90
N GLU A 102 -15.18 -24.64 19.69
CA GLU A 102 -16.23 -25.55 19.17
C GLU A 102 -15.74 -27.00 19.01
N THR A 103 -14.49 -27.22 18.56
CA THR A 103 -13.94 -28.58 18.43
C THR A 103 -13.70 -29.27 19.78
N ASN A 104 -13.51 -28.50 20.85
CA ASN A 104 -13.32 -29.02 22.22
C ASN A 104 -14.64 -29.20 22.98
N HIS A 105 -15.79 -29.02 22.33
CA HIS A 105 -17.09 -29.17 22.97
C HIS A 105 -17.41 -30.66 23.24
N PRO A 106 -17.87 -31.05 24.45
CA PRO A 106 -18.06 -32.47 24.84
C PRO A 106 -19.04 -33.24 23.94
N VAL A 107 -19.94 -32.53 23.25
CA VAL A 107 -20.89 -33.10 22.28
C VAL A 107 -20.19 -33.59 21.00
N TYR A 108 -19.12 -32.92 20.55
CA TYR A 108 -18.38 -33.30 19.35
C TYR A 108 -17.57 -34.58 19.56
N ASN A 109 -17.00 -34.76 20.76
CA ASN A 109 -16.24 -35.95 21.14
C ASN A 109 -17.15 -37.19 21.33
N ALA A 110 -18.43 -36.99 21.66
CA ALA A 110 -19.42 -38.05 21.84
C ALA A 110 -20.06 -38.55 20.53
N LEU A 111 -19.94 -37.79 19.43
CA LEU A 111 -20.52 -38.13 18.12
C LEU A 111 -19.50 -38.76 17.15
N MET A 112 -18.21 -38.75 17.50
CA MET A 112 -17.09 -39.19 16.65
C MET A 112 -16.30 -40.37 17.23
N GLY A 113 -16.65 -40.84 18.43
CA GLY A 113 -16.20 -42.13 18.99
C GLY A 113 -17.24 -43.22 18.71
#